data_AF-A0A0L0FCS9-F1
#
_entry.id   AF-A0A0L0FCS9-F1
#
_cell.length_a   1.000
_cell.length_b   1.000
_cell.length_c   1.000
_cell.angle_alpha   90.00
_cell.angle_beta   90.00
_cell.angle_gamma   90.00
#
_symmetry.space_group_name_H-M   'P 1'
#
loop_
_entity.id
_entity.type
_entity.pdbx_description
1 polymer ?
#
loop_
_entity_poly.entity_id
_entity_poly.type
_entity_poly.pdbx_seq_one_letter_code
_entity_poly.pdbx_strand_id
1 'polypeptide(L)'
;ALNASVEAQSDWTQMHHICYWELMFANACAGKWDKAGEYSTLLFKESKWSKCNFKYMEASFKYMELTEGGREITEKEKADLLKQYNEVAEFKQRIAGKSIPSEKFVIRKARKFSLQNGYLMLPGLEIMIHWNILQYMDNYYLQSTLNLVLKSIATMQKLYEQTAA
;
A
#
# COMPACT_ATOMS: atom_id res chain seq x y z
N ALA A 1 -1.39 41.63 5.46
CA ALA A 1 -1.46 40.62 6.54
C ALA A 1 -2.50 39.53 6.23
N LEU A 2 -3.79 39.84 6.13
CA LEU A 2 -4.84 38.86 5.79
C LEU A 2 -4.65 38.16 4.42
N ASN A 3 -4.30 38.89 3.37
CA ASN A 3 -4.04 38.27 2.05
C ASN A 3 -2.85 37.28 2.09
N ALA A 4 -1.81 37.59 2.87
CA ALA A 4 -0.68 36.68 3.09
C ALA A 4 -1.09 35.44 3.93
N SER A 5 -2.07 35.57 4.83
CA SER A 5 -2.64 34.43 5.57
C SER A 5 -3.51 33.51 4.68
N VAL A 6 -4.22 34.08 3.70
CA VAL A 6 -5.00 33.33 2.70
C VAL A 6 -4.08 32.67 1.66
N GLU A 7 -3.01 33.34 1.25
CA GLU A 7 -1.96 32.74 0.41
C GLU A 7 -1.21 31.63 1.15
N ALA A 8 -0.88 31.82 2.43
CA ALA A 8 -0.27 30.80 3.26
C ALA A 8 -1.14 29.54 3.39
N GLN A 9 -2.48 29.65 3.41
CA GLN A 9 -3.40 28.48 3.39
C GLN A 9 -3.15 27.54 2.20
N SER A 10 -2.74 28.06 1.05
CA SER A 10 -2.35 27.23 -0.10
C SER A 10 -1.04 26.48 0.14
N ASP A 11 -0.12 27.02 0.95
CA ASP A 11 1.13 26.36 1.37
C ASP A 11 0.89 25.25 2.41
N TRP A 12 -0.17 25.31 3.22
CA TRP A 12 -0.51 24.29 4.23
C TRP A 12 -1.00 22.96 3.61
N THR A 13 -1.41 22.95 2.34
CA THR A 13 -1.89 21.74 1.66
C THR A 13 -0.85 20.62 1.64
N GLN A 14 0.43 20.95 1.45
CA GLN A 14 1.52 19.97 1.50
C GLN A 14 1.71 19.41 2.91
N MET A 15 1.53 20.23 3.94
CA MET A 15 1.59 19.79 5.33
C MET A 15 0.42 18.85 5.67
N HIS A 16 -0.79 19.12 5.16
CA HIS A 16 -1.91 18.19 5.29
C HIS A 16 -1.63 16.85 4.63
N HIS A 17 -1.03 16.84 3.44
CA HIS A 17 -0.64 15.58 2.78
C HIS A 17 0.40 14.79 3.60
N ILE A 18 1.35 15.45 4.25
CA ILE A 18 2.28 14.79 5.17
C ILE A 18 1.50 14.20 6.36
N CYS A 19 0.55 14.93 6.93
CA CYS A 19 -0.28 14.39 8.01
C CYS A 19 -1.11 13.18 7.56
N TYR A 20 -1.69 13.20 6.36
CA TYR A 20 -2.41 12.06 5.80
C TYR A 20 -1.49 10.86 5.55
N TRP A 21 -0.25 11.10 5.12
CA TRP A 21 0.77 10.06 4.99
C TRP A 21 1.08 9.37 6.33
N GLU A 22 1.30 10.17 7.38
CA GLU A 22 1.52 9.65 8.73
C GLU A 22 0.30 8.89 9.25
N LEU A 23 -0.91 9.43 9.07
CA LEU A 23 -2.16 8.77 9.48
C LEU A 23 -2.40 7.46 8.72
N MET A 24 -2.09 7.42 7.42
CA MET A 24 -2.16 6.22 6.60
C MET A 24 -1.28 5.11 7.19
N PHE A 25 -0.02 5.41 7.46
CA PHE A 25 0.90 4.40 7.99
C PHE A 25 0.66 4.06 9.46
N ALA A 26 0.20 5.00 10.28
CA ALA A 26 -0.22 4.71 11.65
C ALA A 26 -1.38 3.70 11.68
N ASN A 27 -2.38 3.86 10.79
CA ASN A 27 -3.47 2.89 10.67
C ASN A 27 -2.98 1.55 10.12
N ALA A 28 -2.08 1.56 9.12
CA ALA A 28 -1.47 0.33 8.60
C ALA A 28 -0.67 -0.43 9.68
N CYS A 29 0.10 0.27 10.52
CA CYS A 29 0.80 -0.33 11.66
C CYS A 29 -0.17 -0.98 12.65
N ALA A 30 -1.33 -0.35 12.87
CA ALA A 30 -2.39 -0.88 13.70
C ALA A 30 -3.23 -1.99 13.04
N GLY A 31 -2.91 -2.40 11.81
CA GLY A 31 -3.69 -3.39 11.04
C GLY A 31 -5.04 -2.88 10.55
N LYS A 32 -5.31 -1.57 10.66
CA LYS A 32 -6.55 -0.93 10.18
C LYS A 32 -6.41 -0.61 8.69
N TRP A 33 -6.42 -1.66 7.88
CA TRP A 33 -6.13 -1.59 6.44
C TRP A 33 -7.17 -0.77 5.67
N ASP A 34 -8.43 -0.83 6.07
CA ASP A 34 -9.54 -0.04 5.55
C ASP A 34 -9.22 1.48 5.62
N LYS A 35 -8.88 1.97 6.81
CA LYS A 35 -8.55 3.38 7.05
C LYS A 35 -7.26 3.80 6.37
N ALA A 36 -6.27 2.91 6.34
CA ALA A 36 -5.05 3.17 5.57
C ALA A 36 -5.37 3.34 4.07
N GLY A 37 -6.27 2.51 3.54
CA GLY A 37 -6.79 2.63 2.18
C GLY A 37 -7.43 3.99 1.92
N GLU A 38 -8.30 4.46 2.81
CA GLU A 38 -8.98 5.77 2.68
C GLU A 38 -7.99 6.93 2.56
N TYR A 39 -6.97 7.00 3.43
CA TYR A 39 -5.94 8.04 3.33
C TYR A 39 -5.10 7.92 2.07
N SER A 40 -4.83 6.70 1.60
CA SER A 40 -4.14 6.48 0.32
C SER A 40 -4.96 7.00 -0.86
N THR A 41 -6.28 6.76 -0.88
CA THR A 41 -7.20 7.30 -1.89
C THR A 41 -7.27 8.83 -1.84
N LEU A 42 -7.25 9.42 -0.64
CA LEU A 42 -7.24 10.86 -0.46
C LEU A 42 -5.95 11.48 -1.04
N LEU A 43 -4.80 10.93 -0.67
CA LEU A 43 -3.50 11.34 -1.21
C LEU A 43 -3.40 11.16 -2.72
N PHE A 44 -3.96 10.09 -3.27
CA PHE A 44 -4.02 9.89 -4.72
C PHE A 44 -4.80 11.00 -5.44
N LYS A 45 -5.90 11.48 -4.84
CA LYS A 45 -6.75 12.55 -5.39
C LYS A 45 -6.07 13.91 -5.28
N GLU A 46 -5.52 14.24 -4.12
CA GLU A 46 -5.08 15.60 -3.77
C GLU A 46 -3.59 15.85 -4.05
N SER A 47 -2.74 14.84 -3.88
CA SER A 47 -1.28 15.00 -4.00
C SER A 47 -0.77 14.79 -5.42
N LYS A 48 0.22 15.61 -5.80
CA LYS A 48 0.97 15.48 -7.05
C LYS A 48 2.25 14.66 -6.91
N TRP A 49 2.62 14.23 -5.69
CA TRP A 49 3.97 13.72 -5.43
C TRP A 49 4.26 12.37 -6.09
N SER A 50 3.43 11.33 -5.85
CA SER A 50 3.54 10.07 -6.58
C SER A 50 2.22 9.30 -6.59
N LYS A 51 1.36 9.62 -7.56
CA LYS A 51 0.07 8.93 -7.77
C LYS A 51 0.23 7.42 -7.97
N CYS A 52 1.33 7.01 -8.59
CA CYS A 52 1.70 5.61 -8.75
C CYS A 52 1.85 4.89 -7.39
N ASN A 53 2.54 5.49 -6.42
CA ASN A 53 2.67 4.91 -5.08
C ASN A 53 1.33 4.84 -4.36
N PHE A 54 0.56 5.93 -4.35
CA PHE A 54 -0.74 5.95 -3.66
C PHE A 54 -1.74 4.97 -4.26
N LYS A 55 -1.73 4.77 -5.59
CA LYS A 55 -2.59 3.76 -6.23
C LYS A 55 -2.20 2.34 -5.83
N TYR A 56 -0.90 2.06 -5.78
CA TYR A 56 -0.41 0.76 -5.33
C TYR A 56 -0.73 0.50 -3.85
N MET A 57 -0.55 1.50 -2.99
CA MET A 57 -0.85 1.41 -1.56
C MET A 57 -2.35 1.17 -1.32
N GLU A 58 -3.23 1.90 -2.00
CA GLU A 58 -4.68 1.69 -1.96
C GLU A 58 -5.04 0.23 -2.28
N ALA A 59 -4.54 -0.30 -3.41
CA ALA A 59 -4.78 -1.67 -3.81
C ALA A 59 -4.17 -2.69 -2.82
N SER A 60 -3.00 -2.37 -2.26
CA SER A 60 -2.29 -3.23 -1.30
C SER A 60 -3.01 -3.30 0.03
N PHE A 61 -3.48 -2.18 0.57
CA PHE A 61 -4.23 -2.17 1.83
C PHE A 61 -5.59 -2.86 1.67
N LYS A 62 -6.29 -2.62 0.56
CA LYS A 62 -7.51 -3.38 0.23
C LYS A 62 -7.24 -4.88 0.12
N TYR A 63 -6.11 -5.29 -0.47
CA TYR A 63 -5.73 -6.70 -0.50
C TYR A 63 -5.50 -7.26 0.92
N MET A 64 -4.81 -6.52 1.79
CA MET A 64 -4.58 -6.94 3.18
C MET A 64 -5.88 -7.09 3.96
N GLU A 65 -6.83 -6.15 3.78
CA GLU A 65 -8.17 -6.20 4.36
C GLU A 65 -8.93 -7.46 3.91
N LEU A 66 -9.01 -7.68 2.59
CA LEU A 66 -9.79 -8.78 2.02
C LEU A 66 -9.24 -10.18 2.37
N THR A 67 -7.94 -10.27 2.66
CA THR A 67 -7.25 -11.51 3.00
C THR A 67 -7.01 -11.67 4.51
N GLU A 68 -7.51 -10.73 5.32
CA GLU A 68 -7.40 -10.80 6.77
C GLU A 68 -8.01 -12.11 7.29
N GLY A 69 -7.40 -12.65 8.36
CA GLY A 69 -7.81 -13.93 8.92
C GLY A 69 -7.44 -15.15 8.07
N GLY A 70 -6.94 -14.98 6.84
CA GLY A 70 -6.68 -16.06 5.88
C GLY A 70 -7.85 -16.30 4.93
N ARG A 71 -8.74 -15.32 4.75
CA ARG A 71 -9.84 -15.38 3.80
C ARG A 71 -9.32 -15.43 2.36
N GLU A 72 -9.90 -16.31 1.55
CA GLU A 72 -9.70 -16.29 0.11
C GLU A 72 -10.53 -15.16 -0.53
N ILE A 73 -9.91 -14.41 -1.43
CA ILE A 73 -10.61 -13.38 -2.20
C ILE A 73 -11.53 -14.02 -3.24
N THR A 74 -12.70 -13.43 -3.44
CA THR A 74 -13.62 -13.87 -4.50
C THR A 74 -13.09 -13.51 -5.89
N GLU A 75 -13.57 -14.18 -6.94
CA GLU A 75 -13.20 -13.84 -8.32
C GLU A 75 -13.54 -12.38 -8.70
N LYS A 76 -14.64 -11.84 -8.16
CA LYS A 76 -15.00 -10.43 -8.35
C LYS A 76 -13.99 -9.49 -7.68
N GLU A 77 -13.66 -9.74 -6.42
CA GLU A 77 -12.66 -8.95 -5.69
C GLU A 77 -11.28 -9.03 -6.35
N LYS A 78 -10.90 -10.21 -6.83
CA LYS A 78 -9.67 -10.43 -7.60
C LYS A 78 -9.67 -9.63 -8.89
N ALA A 79 -10.76 -9.61 -9.65
CA ALA A 79 -10.89 -8.80 -10.86
C ALA A 79 -10.76 -7.29 -10.55
N ASP A 80 -11.40 -6.83 -9.47
CA ASP A 80 -11.31 -5.43 -9.02
C ASP A 80 -9.89 -5.05 -8.59
N LEU A 81 -9.17 -5.95 -7.91
CA LEU A 81 -7.77 -5.76 -7.53
C LEU A 81 -6.85 -5.79 -8.76
N LEU A 82 -7.07 -6.70 -9.70
CA LEU A 82 -6.30 -6.77 -10.96
C LEU A 82 -6.40 -5.46 -11.72
N LYS A 83 -7.62 -4.90 -11.82
CA LYS A 83 -7.84 -3.59 -12.42
C LYS A 83 -7.01 -2.52 -11.72
N GLN A 84 -7.13 -2.40 -10.39
CA GLN A 84 -6.43 -1.38 -9.62
C GLN A 84 -4.89 -1.49 -9.72
N TYR A 85 -4.34 -2.71 -9.66
CA TYR A 85 -2.90 -2.91 -9.82
C TYR A 85 -2.43 -2.60 -11.24
N ASN A 86 -3.19 -2.95 -12.27
CA ASN A 86 -2.81 -2.64 -13.65
C ASN A 86 -2.78 -1.11 -13.91
N GLU A 87 -3.70 -0.35 -13.30
CA GLU A 87 -3.74 1.11 -13.39
C GLU A 87 -2.50 1.80 -12.79
N VAL A 88 -1.75 1.15 -11.87
CA VAL A 88 -0.57 1.73 -11.21
C VAL A 88 0.44 2.28 -12.21
N ALA A 89 0.66 1.57 -13.32
CA ALA A 89 1.64 1.96 -14.34
C ALA A 89 1.23 3.20 -15.13
N GLU A 90 -0.07 3.51 -15.20
CA GLU A 90 -0.62 4.66 -15.93
C GLU A 90 -0.27 5.98 -15.25
N PHE A 91 -0.05 5.96 -13.93
CA PHE A 91 0.29 7.13 -13.13
C PHE A 91 1.80 7.37 -12.99
N LYS A 92 2.62 6.62 -13.75
CA LYS A 92 4.07 6.77 -13.74
C LYS A 92 4.47 8.16 -14.24
N GLN A 93 5.26 8.87 -13.45
CA GLN A 93 5.83 10.15 -13.86
C GLN A 93 7.33 10.05 -14.15
N ARG A 94 7.84 11.08 -14.82
CA ARG A 94 9.28 11.26 -15.03
C ARG A 94 9.67 12.65 -14.52
N ILE A 95 10.71 12.71 -13.70
CA ILE A 95 11.30 13.95 -13.23
C ILE A 95 12.63 14.11 -13.97
N ALA A 96 12.79 15.21 -14.72
CA ALA A 96 13.96 15.45 -15.57
C ALA A 96 14.30 14.26 -16.50
N GLY A 97 13.28 13.63 -17.10
CA GLY A 97 13.43 12.49 -18.00
C GLY A 97 13.71 11.14 -17.32
N LYS A 98 14.01 11.13 -16.02
CA LYS A 98 14.25 9.91 -15.23
C LYS A 98 12.98 9.45 -14.52
N SER A 99 12.77 8.14 -14.46
CA SER A 99 11.69 7.58 -13.64
C SER A 99 12.08 7.57 -12.17
N ILE A 100 11.12 7.81 -11.29
CA ILE A 100 11.31 7.74 -9.83
C ILE A 100 11.57 6.27 -9.43
N PRO A 101 12.59 5.98 -8.60
CA PRO A 101 12.91 4.61 -8.19
C PRO A 101 11.76 3.90 -7.47
N SER A 102 11.06 4.57 -6.55
CA SER A 102 9.91 3.99 -5.83
C SER A 102 8.76 3.63 -6.78
N GLU A 103 8.48 4.46 -7.79
CA GLU A 103 7.47 4.14 -8.81
C GLU A 103 7.82 2.90 -9.62
N LYS A 104 9.09 2.72 -9.98
CA LYS A 104 9.53 1.49 -10.65
C LYS A 104 9.31 0.26 -9.77
N PHE A 105 9.55 0.38 -8.46
CA PHE A 105 9.33 -0.70 -7.51
C PHE A 105 7.84 -1.10 -7.48
N VAL A 106 6.94 -0.15 -7.22
CA VAL A 106 5.50 -0.45 -7.11
C VAL A 106 4.91 -0.93 -8.43
N ILE A 107 5.35 -0.43 -9.59
CA ILE A 107 4.90 -0.93 -10.90
C ILE A 107 5.31 -2.39 -11.11
N ARG A 108 6.54 -2.75 -10.73
CA ARG A 108 7.01 -4.13 -10.83
C ARG A 108 6.19 -5.05 -9.91
N LYS A 109 5.85 -4.58 -8.71
CA LYS A 109 5.04 -5.34 -7.76
C LYS A 109 3.59 -5.47 -8.21
N ALA A 110 2.99 -4.40 -8.71
CA ALA A 110 1.66 -4.42 -9.28
C ALA A 110 1.55 -5.43 -10.45
N ARG A 111 2.53 -5.42 -11.37
CA ARG A 111 2.60 -6.42 -12.45
C ARG A 111 2.73 -7.85 -11.93
N LYS A 112 3.45 -8.05 -10.81
CA LYS A 112 3.63 -9.37 -10.20
C LYS A 112 2.29 -9.98 -9.75
N PHE A 113 1.34 -9.16 -9.28
CA PHE A 113 -0.01 -9.64 -8.91
C PHE A 113 -0.70 -10.38 -10.07
N SER A 114 -0.70 -9.79 -11.26
CA SER A 114 -1.26 -10.40 -12.47
C SER A 114 -0.50 -11.66 -12.89
N LEU A 115 0.84 -11.62 -12.82
CA LEU A 115 1.69 -12.79 -13.14
C LEU A 115 1.55 -13.95 -12.14
N GLN A 116 1.10 -13.67 -10.92
CA GLN A 116 0.86 -14.66 -9.87
C GLN A 116 -0.62 -14.99 -9.70
N ASN A 117 -1.43 -14.79 -10.76
CA ASN A 117 -2.86 -15.12 -10.76
C ASN A 117 -3.64 -14.49 -9.60
N GLY A 118 -3.37 -13.23 -9.29
CA GLY A 118 -4.07 -12.49 -8.24
C GLY A 118 -3.55 -12.75 -6.82
N TYR A 119 -2.29 -13.18 -6.68
CA TYR A 119 -1.65 -13.40 -5.39
C TYR A 119 -0.47 -12.46 -5.18
N LEU A 120 -0.35 -11.90 -3.97
CA LEU A 120 0.85 -11.25 -3.46
C LEU A 120 0.99 -11.59 -1.97
N MET A 121 2.21 -11.91 -1.54
CA MET A 121 2.47 -12.15 -0.11
C MET A 121 2.59 -10.81 0.61
N LEU A 122 1.60 -10.51 1.46
CA LEU A 122 1.57 -9.36 2.39
C LEU A 122 2.01 -8.02 1.74
N PRO A 123 1.38 -7.58 0.63
CA PRO A 123 1.81 -6.40 -0.12
C PRO A 123 1.77 -5.10 0.71
N GLY A 124 0.87 -5.00 1.69
CA GLY A 124 0.83 -3.88 2.64
C GLY A 124 2.08 -3.80 3.52
N LEU A 125 2.56 -4.93 4.05
CA LEU A 125 3.81 -4.95 4.81
C LEU A 125 5.02 -4.70 3.91
N GLU A 126 5.02 -5.22 2.68
CA GLU A 126 6.11 -5.00 1.74
C GLU A 126 6.29 -3.52 1.41
N ILE A 127 5.20 -2.76 1.23
CA ILE A 127 5.30 -1.32 0.99
C ILE A 127 5.69 -0.55 2.26
N MET A 128 5.27 -1.00 3.44
CA MET A 128 5.72 -0.42 4.72
C MET A 128 7.22 -0.60 4.92
N ILE A 129 7.79 -1.76 4.55
CA ILE A 129 9.24 -1.99 4.57
C ILE A 129 9.94 -1.08 3.56
N HIS A 130 9.40 -0.94 2.34
CA HIS A 130 9.96 -0.08 1.30
C HIS A 130 10.12 1.38 1.78
N TRP A 131 9.16 1.88 2.56
CA TRP A 131 9.18 3.23 3.15
C TRP A 131 9.78 3.29 4.56
N ASN A 132 10.41 2.21 5.02
CA ASN A 132 11.05 2.11 6.32
C ASN A 132 10.12 2.46 7.50
N ILE A 133 8.86 2.02 7.43
CA ILE A 133 7.82 2.32 8.43
C ILE A 133 7.99 1.47 9.70
N LEU A 134 8.53 0.25 9.57
CA LEU A 134 8.63 -0.69 10.69
C LEU A 134 9.51 -0.16 11.84
N GLN A 135 10.50 0.70 11.55
CA GLN A 135 11.35 1.29 12.59
C GLN A 135 10.61 2.23 13.55
N TYR A 136 9.42 2.68 13.16
CA TYR A 136 8.57 3.58 13.96
C TYR A 136 7.50 2.83 14.75
N MET A 137 7.38 1.51 14.56
CA MET A 137 6.46 0.68 15.32
C MET A 137 6.99 0.45 16.74
N ASP A 138 6.08 0.44 17.70
CA ASP A 138 6.39 -0.08 19.03
C ASP A 138 6.44 -1.62 19.03
N ASN A 139 6.89 -2.19 20.15
CA ASN A 139 6.97 -3.65 20.31
C ASN A 139 5.61 -4.34 20.13
N TYR A 140 4.51 -3.68 20.44
CA TYR A 140 3.18 -4.24 20.31
C TYR A 140 2.81 -4.45 18.83
N TYR A 141 2.96 -3.43 17.99
CA TYR A 141 2.68 -3.53 16.55
C TYR A 141 3.71 -4.41 15.84
N LEU A 142 4.99 -4.40 16.26
CA LEU A 142 6.01 -5.31 15.73
C LEU A 142 5.65 -6.77 16.00
N GLN A 143 5.23 -7.10 17.23
CA GLN A 143 4.85 -8.47 17.57
C GLN A 143 3.62 -8.92 16.77
N SER A 144 2.63 -8.04 16.59
CA SER A 144 1.46 -8.31 15.75
C SER A 144 1.86 -8.58 14.29
N THR A 145 2.75 -7.75 13.74
CA THR A 145 3.28 -7.90 12.39
C THR A 145 4.05 -9.21 12.22
N LEU A 146 4.87 -9.58 13.19
CA LEU A 146 5.60 -10.85 13.20
C LEU A 146 4.64 -12.04 13.19
N ASN A 147 3.58 -12.00 14.01
CA ASN A 147 2.57 -13.06 14.04
C ASN A 147 1.86 -13.21 12.69
N LEU A 148 1.57 -12.10 12.01
CA LEU A 148 1.00 -12.13 10.65
C LEU A 148 1.94 -12.83 9.67
N VAL A 149 3.24 -12.48 9.68
CA VAL A 149 4.24 -13.10 8.81
C VAL A 149 4.37 -14.60 9.08
N LEU A 150 4.48 -15.00 10.35
CA LEU A 150 4.58 -16.41 10.74
C LEU A 150 3.35 -17.22 10.28
N LYS A 151 2.16 -16.65 10.43
CA LYS A 151 0.92 -17.27 9.95
C LYS A 151 0.93 -17.46 8.43
N SER A 152 1.36 -16.44 7.67
CA SER A 152 1.45 -16.53 6.20
C SER A 152 2.48 -17.57 5.75
N ILE A 153 3.62 -17.68 6.42
CA ILE A 153 4.63 -18.71 6.14
C ILE A 153 4.03 -20.11 6.35
N ALA A 154 3.36 -20.32 7.49
CA ALA A 154 2.74 -21.61 7.79
C ALA A 154 1.67 -22.00 6.76
N THR A 155 0.86 -21.03 6.29
CA THR A 155 -0.12 -21.28 5.21
C THR A 155 0.56 -21.70 3.91
N MET A 156 1.63 -21.00 3.50
CA MET A 156 2.36 -21.34 2.27
C MET A 156 3.05 -22.71 2.35
N GLN A 157 3.61 -23.08 3.51
CA GLN A 157 4.21 -24.39 3.72
C GLN A 157 3.19 -25.52 3.53
N LYS A 158 2.00 -25.38 4.11
CA LYS A 158 0.91 -26.35 3.92
C LYS A 158 0.50 -26.49 2.46
N LEU A 159 0.37 -25.38 1.74
CA LEU A 159 0.04 -25.40 0.31
C LEU A 159 1.14 -26.09 -0.51
N TYR A 160 2.41 -25.81 -0.20
CA TYR A 160 3.53 -26.46 -0.86
C TYR A 160 3.52 -27.98 -0.66
N GLU A 161 3.33 -28.44 0.58
CA GLU A 161 3.25 -29.87 0.92
C GLU A 161 2.10 -30.56 0.18
N GLN A 162 0.94 -29.91 0.05
CA GLN A 162 -0.21 -30.44 -0.69
C GLN A 162 0.03 -30.54 -2.20
N THR A 163 0.81 -29.64 -2.78
CA THR A 163 1.14 -29.67 -4.22
C THR A 163 2.32 -30.59 -4.56
N ALA A 164 3.12 -30.97 -3.58
CA ALA A 164 4.28 -31.84 -3.74
C ALA A 164 3.96 -33.33 -3.57
N ALA A 165 2.76 -33.65 -3.04
CA ALA A 165 2.22 -35.00 -2.92
C ALA A 165 1.38 -35.38 -4.16
#